data_AF-A0ABD6BLA1-F1
#
_entry.id   AF-A0ABD6BLA1-F1
#
_cell.length_a   1.000
_cell.length_b   1.000
_cell.length_c   1.000
_cell.angle_alpha   90.00
_cell.angle_beta   90.00
_cell.angle_gamma   90.00
#
_symmetry.space_group_name_H-M   'P 1'
#
loop_
_entity.id
_entity.type
_entity.pdbx_description
1 polymer ?
#
loop_
_entity_poly.entity_id
_entity_poly.type
_entity_poly.pdbx_seq_one_letter_code
_entity_poly.pdbx_strand_id
1 'polypeptide(L)'
;MKEMIENAYANSEVLNDEIEAVVDAIADHDDEYVNEELIEAKMQNKGYSAKETLFLLIQSEGQGRIERKDVMFDTDDLDSGIYYSINNS
;
A
#
# COMPACT_ATOMS: atom_id res chain seq x y z
N MET A 1 -16.86 28.49 4.26
CA MET A 1 -15.69 28.17 5.10
C MET A 1 -15.91 26.90 5.91
N LYS A 2 -17.05 26.73 6.61
CA LYS A 2 -17.39 25.46 7.30
C LYS A 2 -17.50 24.25 6.36
N GLU A 3 -18.20 24.39 5.24
CA GLU A 3 -18.35 23.32 4.22
C GLU A 3 -17.01 22.91 3.56
N MET A 4 -16.05 23.84 3.43
CA MET A 4 -14.73 23.53 2.85
C MET A 4 -13.90 22.64 3.78
N ILE A 5 -14.06 22.83 5.10
CA ILE A 5 -13.36 22.05 6.12
C ILE A 5 -13.97 20.65 6.20
N GLU A 6 -15.30 20.54 6.18
CA GLU A 6 -16.01 19.25 6.20
C GLU A 6 -15.66 18.38 4.97
N ASN A 7 -15.58 18.97 3.76
CA ASN A 7 -15.17 18.25 2.55
C ASN A 7 -13.71 17.78 2.61
N ALA A 8 -12.81 18.55 3.23
CA ALA A 8 -11.41 18.15 3.39
C ALA A 8 -11.27 16.97 4.37
N TYR A 9 -12.05 16.95 5.45
CA TYR A 9 -12.08 15.83 6.39
C TYR A 9 -12.65 14.56 5.75
N ALA A 10 -13.78 14.66 5.04
CA ALA A 10 -14.37 13.51 4.37
C ALA A 10 -13.40 12.89 3.35
N ASN A 11 -12.69 13.71 2.57
CA ASN A 11 -11.66 13.22 1.64
C ASN A 11 -10.47 12.59 2.36
N SER A 12 -10.11 13.08 3.55
CA SER A 12 -9.02 12.50 4.36
C SER A 12 -9.42 11.16 4.99
N GLU A 13 -10.67 10.99 5.41
CA GLU A 13 -11.18 9.73 5.96
C GLU A 13 -11.25 8.67 4.87
N VAL A 14 -11.80 9.01 3.70
CA VAL A 14 -11.82 8.09 2.53
C VAL A 14 -10.40 7.64 2.17
N LEU A 15 -9.44 8.58 2.10
CA LEU A 15 -8.05 8.23 1.79
C LEU A 15 -7.42 7.32 2.86
N ASN A 16 -7.74 7.51 4.13
CA ASN A 16 -7.25 6.64 5.19
C ASN A 16 -7.82 5.22 5.06
N ASP A 17 -9.12 5.07 4.78
CA ASP A 17 -9.74 3.76 4.57
C ASP A 17 -9.12 3.02 3.36
N GLU A 18 -8.80 3.75 2.29
CA GLU A 18 -8.12 3.18 1.12
C GLU A 18 -6.66 2.79 1.42
N ILE A 19 -5.96 3.55 2.27
CA ILE A 19 -4.62 3.20 2.76
C ILE A 19 -4.67 1.95 3.66
N GLU A 20 -5.65 1.86 4.56
CA GLU A 20 -5.87 0.64 5.36
C GLU A 20 -6.08 -0.58 4.45
N ALA A 21 -6.81 -0.42 3.34
CA ALA A 21 -7.05 -1.52 2.41
C ALA A 21 -5.77 -2.08 1.78
N VAL A 22 -4.75 -1.24 1.56
CA VAL A 22 -3.41 -1.64 1.09
C VAL A 22 -2.61 -2.31 2.21
N VAL A 23 -2.65 -1.76 3.43
CA VAL A 23 -1.99 -2.37 4.59
C VAL A 23 -2.55 -3.77 4.85
N ASP A 24 -3.86 -3.94 4.80
CA ASP A 24 -4.54 -5.25 4.89
C ASP A 24 -4.18 -6.18 3.72
N ALA A 25 -3.87 -5.62 2.55
CA ALA A 25 -3.43 -6.43 1.42
C ALA A 25 -2.08 -7.09 1.72
N ILE A 26 -1.15 -6.35 2.32
CA ILE A 26 0.18 -6.81 2.74
C ILE A 26 0.07 -7.72 3.96
N ALA A 27 -0.77 -7.40 4.96
CA ALA A 27 -0.88 -8.12 6.24
C ALA A 27 -1.36 -9.57 6.13
N ASP A 28 -2.07 -9.90 5.05
CA ASP A 28 -2.65 -11.23 4.81
C ASP A 28 -1.64 -12.21 4.20
N HIS A 29 -0.41 -11.77 3.99
CA HIS A 29 0.70 -12.63 3.63
C HIS A 29 1.54 -12.94 4.88
N ASP A 30 1.95 -14.19 5.02
CA ASP A 30 2.84 -14.63 6.10
C ASP A 30 4.31 -14.19 5.88
N ASP A 31 4.63 -13.68 4.68
CA ASP A 31 5.96 -13.23 4.29
C ASP A 31 6.28 -11.84 4.89
N GLU A 32 7.52 -11.65 5.32
CA GLU A 32 8.00 -10.35 5.84
C GLU A 32 7.90 -9.24 4.79
N TYR A 33 8.12 -9.59 3.52
CA TYR A 33 8.11 -8.69 2.37
C TYR A 33 7.22 -9.27 1.27
N VAL A 34 6.23 -8.50 0.84
CA VAL A 34 5.26 -8.91 -0.19
C VAL A 34 5.56 -8.18 -1.49
N ASN A 35 5.63 -8.93 -2.59
CA ASN A 35 5.91 -8.38 -3.92
C ASN A 35 4.77 -7.43 -4.38
N GLU A 36 5.14 -6.32 -5.03
CA GLU A 36 4.21 -5.32 -5.59
C GLU A 36 3.12 -5.96 -6.46
N GLU A 37 3.47 -6.92 -7.33
CA GLU A 37 2.52 -7.58 -8.23
C GLU A 37 1.45 -8.37 -7.46
N LEU A 38 1.80 -8.97 -6.32
CA LEU A 38 0.84 -9.69 -5.46
C LEU A 38 -0.12 -8.73 -4.78
N ILE A 39 0.39 -7.60 -4.31
CA ILE A 39 -0.43 -6.54 -3.70
C ILE A 39 -1.38 -5.97 -4.75
N GLU A 40 -0.91 -5.68 -5.96
CA GLU A 40 -1.74 -5.22 -7.07
C GLU A 40 -2.84 -6.21 -7.43
N ALA A 41 -2.51 -7.50 -7.58
CA ALA A 41 -3.50 -8.53 -7.90
C ALA A 41 -4.60 -8.61 -6.84
N LYS A 42 -4.23 -8.46 -5.57
CA LYS A 42 -5.19 -8.45 -4.47
C LYS A 42 -6.05 -7.19 -4.42
N MET A 43 -5.46 -6.04 -4.67
CA MET A 43 -6.19 -4.76 -4.72
C MET A 43 -7.14 -4.68 -5.93
N GLN A 44 -6.79 -5.31 -7.05
CA GLN A 44 -7.69 -5.46 -8.20
C GLN A 44 -8.95 -6.27 -7.86
N ASN A 45 -8.84 -7.30 -7.01
CA ASN A 45 -10.02 -8.04 -6.52
C ASN A 45 -10.93 -7.18 -5.64
N LYS A 46 -10.39 -6.11 -5.02
CA LYS A 46 -11.15 -5.11 -4.25
C LYS A 46 -11.68 -3.97 -5.14
N GLY A 47 -11.38 -3.97 -6.45
CA GLY A 47 -11.87 -2.99 -7.43
C GLY A 47 -10.92 -1.84 -7.75
N TYR A 48 -9.68 -1.86 -7.24
CA TYR A 48 -8.68 -0.83 -7.51
C TYR A 48 -7.88 -1.16 -8.77
N SER A 49 -7.57 -0.17 -9.58
CA SER A 49 -6.61 -0.30 -10.68
C SER A 49 -5.17 -0.40 -10.18
N ALA A 50 -4.25 -0.86 -11.05
CA ALA A 50 -2.82 -0.82 -10.76
C ALA A 50 -2.33 0.61 -10.42
N LYS A 51 -2.83 1.62 -11.15
CA LYS A 51 -2.47 3.02 -10.90
C LYS A 51 -2.96 3.54 -9.55
N GLU A 52 -4.17 3.17 -9.15
CA GLU A 52 -4.71 3.52 -7.82
C GLU A 52 -3.94 2.80 -6.72
N THR A 53 -3.62 1.52 -6.93
CA THR A 53 -2.81 0.74 -5.99
C THR A 53 -1.43 1.35 -5.78
N LEU A 54 -0.73 1.71 -6.87
CA LEU A 54 0.56 2.38 -6.80
C LEU A 54 0.47 3.73 -6.07
N PHE A 55 -0.59 4.50 -6.33
CA PHE A 55 -0.81 5.76 -5.62
C PHE A 55 -0.99 5.52 -4.11
N LEU A 56 -1.79 4.54 -3.72
CA LEU A 56 -2.02 4.19 -2.32
C LEU A 56 -0.77 3.63 -1.64
N LEU A 57 0.06 2.84 -2.33
CA LEU A 57 1.37 2.40 -1.83
C LEU A 57 2.28 3.59 -1.53
N ILE A 58 2.38 4.56 -2.44
CA ILE A 58 3.17 5.78 -2.23
C ILE A 58 2.63 6.61 -1.05
N GLN A 59 1.31 6.74 -0.92
CA GLN A 59 0.71 7.46 0.21
C GLN A 59 0.97 6.72 1.53
N SER A 60 0.82 5.40 1.55
CA SER A 60 1.06 4.56 2.73
C SER A 60 2.52 4.65 3.18
N GLU A 61 3.47 4.63 2.24
CA GLU A 61 4.90 4.82 2.47
C GLU A 61 5.18 6.22 3.04
N GLY A 62 4.61 7.26 2.42
CA GLY A 62 4.75 8.65 2.88
C GLY A 62 4.18 8.90 4.28
N GLN A 63 3.20 8.10 4.71
CA GLN A 63 2.66 8.10 6.07
C GLN A 63 3.43 7.22 7.05
N GLY A 64 4.46 6.50 6.59
CA GLY A 64 5.25 5.58 7.41
C GLY A 64 4.51 4.31 7.82
N ARG A 65 3.40 3.97 7.14
CA ARG A 65 2.59 2.76 7.42
C ARG A 65 3.26 1.50 6.88
N ILE A 66 4.00 1.64 5.80
CA ILE A 66 4.70 0.55 5.10
C ILE A 66 6.11 1.00 4.73
N GLU A 67 6.98 0.04 4.45
CA GLU A 67 8.32 0.26 3.94
C GLU A 67 8.49 -0.40 2.56
N ARG A 68 9.16 0.29 1.63
CA ARG A 68 9.49 -0.21 0.30
C ARG A 68 10.90 -0.78 0.28
N LYS A 69 11.08 -1.93 -0.38
CA LYS A 69 12.36 -2.57 -0.64
C LYS A 69 12.51 -2.90 -2.12
N ASP A 70 13.45 -2.22 -2.78
CA ASP A 70 13.83 -2.51 -4.16
C ASP A 70 14.93 -3.59 -4.19
N VAL A 71 14.62 -4.75 -4.76
CA VAL A 71 15.54 -5.87 -4.93
C VAL A 71 16.02 -5.89 -6.39
N MET A 72 17.27 -5.48 -6.61
CA MET A 72 17.84 -5.30 -7.96
C MET A 72 18.34 -6.60 -8.60
N PHE A 73 18.60 -7.63 -7.79
CA PHE A 73 19.09 -8.94 -8.21
C PHE A 73 18.44 -10.00 -7.34
N ASP A 74 18.16 -11.16 -7.93
CA ASP A 74 17.62 -12.30 -7.19
C ASP A 74 18.54 -12.64 -6.00
N THR A 75 17.94 -12.82 -4.83
CA THR A 75 18.59 -13.29 -3.62
C THR A 75 18.14 -14.71 -3.31
N ASP A 76 18.68 -15.30 -2.24
CA ASP A 76 18.24 -16.63 -1.79
C ASP A 76 16.76 -16.64 -1.35
N ASP A 77 16.20 -15.47 -0.98
CA ASP A 77 14.87 -15.34 -0.39
C ASP A 77 13.85 -14.57 -1.27
N LEU A 78 14.32 -13.72 -2.19
CA LEU A 78 13.47 -12.84 -3.00
C LEU A 78 13.98 -12.74 -4.44
N ASP A 79 13.07 -12.85 -5.41
CA ASP A 79 13.36 -12.51 -6.80
C ASP A 79 13.56 -10.99 -6.95
N SER A 80 14.25 -10.56 -8.00
CA SER A 80 14.34 -9.15 -8.36
C SER A 80 12.95 -8.52 -8.56
N GLY A 81 12.72 -7.37 -7.93
CA GLY A 81 11.40 -6.76 -7.88
C GLY A 81 11.26 -5.70 -6.78
N ILE A 82 10.04 -5.19 -6.63
CA ILE A 82 9.68 -4.23 -5.59
C ILE A 82 8.85 -4.96 -4.55
N TYR A 83 9.21 -4.80 -3.28
CA TYR A 83 8.54 -5.44 -2.16
C TYR A 83 8.15 -4.43 -1.11
N TYR A 84 7.11 -4.76 -0.34
CA TYR A 84 6.59 -3.94 0.73
C TYR A 84 6.39 -4.74 2.01
N SER A 85 6.62 -4.10 3.15
CA SER A 85 6.35 -4.65 4.48
C SER A 85 5.61 -3.63 5.34
N ILE A 86 4.88 -4.07 6.36
CA ILE A 86 4.17 -3.18 7.29
C ILE A 86 5.17 -2.65 8.32
N ASN A 87 5.13 -1.34 8.57
CA ASN A 87 5.93 -0.75 9.63
C ASN A 87 5.24 -0.94 10.98
N ASN A 88 5.86 -1.70 11.88
CA ASN A 88 5.34 -1.96 13.23
C ASN A 88 5.94 -1.02 14.29
N SER A 89 6.60 0.07 13.86
CA SER A 89 7.35 1.00 14.72
C SER A 89 6.46 1.91 15.57
#